data_AF-A0A842PKC0-F1
#
_entry.id   AF-A0A842PKC0-F1
#
_cell.length_a   1.000
_cell.length_b   1.000
_cell.length_c   1.000
_cell.angle_alpha   90.00
_cell.angle_beta   90.00
_cell.angle_gamma   90.00
#
_symmetry.space_group_name_H-M   'P 1'
#
loop_
_entity.id
_entity.type
_entity.pdbx_description
1 polymer ?
#
loop_
_entity_poly.entity_id
_entity_poly.type
_entity_poly.pdbx_seq_one_letter_code
_entity_poly.pdbx_strand_id
1 'polypeptide(L)'
;MITRALEDSEIKAIFEHVSGYNAKRNETLLIVGIGMALRASELVGLNVGDVYDGAGGLRRHGTAKQVKSYVTIRAETAKYGKEREIRVWQIVQDKIAEFIDWKVEHRESIDFDVPLFVSREKGHLTRQALFEMVKKIFRAAGINQSCHALRKTGVTIFYLASDYDIIATQLFLGHASPETTREYIGIPSQNVKQYAATSSEWLANAIQYGEFDAIRNMSNSMAKPMRSHDSPKAEPVRSTATLNQFSTADMILELQAREIDMTSAIEQMQAERRKSKVIPFTKSQAR
;
A
#
# COMPACT_ATOMS: atom_id res chain seq x y z
N MET A 1 -19.77 -11.80 7.16
CA MET A 1 -18.42 -12.05 6.62
C MET A 1 -17.58 -10.80 6.87
N ILE A 2 -16.44 -10.92 7.54
CA ILE A 2 -15.53 -9.79 7.79
C ILE A 2 -14.87 -9.44 6.46
N THR A 3 -14.85 -8.16 6.06
CA THR A 3 -14.22 -7.73 4.81
C THR A 3 -12.69 -7.71 4.95
N ARG A 4 -11.98 -8.35 4.01
CA ARG A 4 -10.50 -8.37 3.93
C ARG A 4 -9.97 -7.50 2.79
N ALA A 5 -8.65 -7.29 2.76
CA ALA A 5 -7.96 -6.76 1.59
C ALA A 5 -8.11 -7.72 0.40
N LEU A 6 -8.08 -7.19 -0.82
CA LEU A 6 -8.09 -7.98 -2.05
C LEU A 6 -6.71 -8.59 -2.27
N GLU A 7 -6.69 -9.80 -2.82
CA GLU A 7 -5.48 -10.47 -3.32
C GLU A 7 -5.09 -9.93 -4.70
N ASP A 8 -3.84 -10.11 -5.11
CA ASP A 8 -3.34 -9.61 -6.41
C ASP A 8 -4.18 -10.10 -7.60
N SER A 9 -4.61 -11.37 -7.55
CA SER A 9 -5.50 -11.97 -8.55
C SER A 9 -6.88 -11.31 -8.57
N GLU A 10 -7.43 -10.96 -7.41
CA GLU A 10 -8.70 -10.26 -7.26
C GLU A 10 -8.59 -8.80 -7.72
N ILE A 11 -7.48 -8.11 -7.41
CA ILE A 11 -7.20 -6.75 -7.90
C ILE A 11 -7.17 -6.74 -9.43
N LYS A 12 -6.44 -7.68 -10.04
CA LYS A 12 -6.42 -7.84 -11.49
C LYS A 12 -7.84 -8.10 -12.03
N ALA A 13 -8.57 -9.04 -11.42
CA ALA A 13 -9.90 -9.42 -11.88
C ALA A 13 -10.90 -8.26 -11.81
N ILE A 14 -10.89 -7.41 -10.77
CA ILE A 14 -11.82 -6.27 -10.72
C ILE A 14 -11.59 -5.29 -11.87
N PHE A 15 -10.34 -5.04 -12.26
CA PHE A 15 -10.01 -4.12 -13.37
C PHE A 15 -10.37 -4.72 -14.74
N GLU A 16 -10.23 -6.03 -14.92
CA GLU A 16 -10.68 -6.73 -16.14
C GLU A 16 -12.21 -6.71 -16.31
N HIS A 17 -12.95 -6.60 -15.21
CA HIS A 17 -14.43 -6.59 -15.23
C HIS A 17 -15.04 -5.18 -15.17
N VAL A 18 -14.23 -4.11 -15.20
CA VAL A 18 -14.74 -2.75 -15.38
C VAL A 18 -15.21 -2.58 -16.83
N SER A 19 -16.51 -2.37 -17.01
CA SER A 19 -17.11 -2.27 -18.35
C SER A 19 -18.33 -1.33 -18.41
N GLY A 20 -18.79 -1.06 -19.63
CA GLY A 20 -19.97 -0.25 -19.91
C GLY A 20 -19.70 1.26 -20.00
N TYR A 21 -20.78 2.03 -20.11
CA TYR A 21 -20.72 3.49 -20.35
C TYR A 21 -19.87 4.25 -19.32
N ASN A 22 -19.90 3.83 -18.05
CA ASN A 22 -19.16 4.48 -16.97
C ASN A 22 -17.81 3.82 -16.68
N ALA A 23 -17.26 2.99 -17.59
CA ALA A 23 -16.04 2.23 -17.36
C ALA A 23 -14.89 3.12 -16.90
N LYS A 24 -14.61 4.21 -17.63
CA LYS A 24 -13.50 5.12 -17.32
C LYS A 24 -13.62 5.74 -15.93
N ARG A 25 -14.81 6.24 -15.59
CA ARG A 25 -15.10 6.78 -14.24
C ARG A 25 -14.92 5.72 -13.16
N ASN A 26 -15.47 4.52 -13.37
CA ASN A 26 -15.44 3.45 -12.38
C ASN A 26 -14.02 2.93 -12.16
N GLU A 27 -13.24 2.77 -13.24
CA GLU A 27 -11.83 2.36 -13.19
C GLU A 27 -11.01 3.37 -12.37
N THR A 28 -11.12 4.66 -12.67
CA THR A 28 -10.44 5.71 -11.91
C THR A 28 -10.91 5.74 -10.45
N LEU A 29 -12.20 5.54 -10.19
CA LEU A 29 -12.74 5.51 -8.85
C LEU A 29 -12.14 4.35 -8.03
N LEU A 30 -11.99 3.16 -8.62
CA LEU A 30 -11.34 2.02 -7.95
C LEU A 30 -9.87 2.32 -7.62
N ILE A 31 -9.12 2.88 -8.57
CA ILE A 31 -7.71 3.25 -8.37
C ILE A 31 -7.57 4.30 -7.27
N VAL A 32 -8.39 5.35 -7.28
CA VAL A 32 -8.40 6.38 -6.22
C VAL A 32 -8.81 5.79 -4.88
N GLY A 33 -9.85 4.95 -4.86
CA GLY A 33 -10.34 4.30 -3.63
C GLY A 33 -9.31 3.40 -2.97
N ILE A 34 -8.51 2.68 -3.76
CA ILE A 34 -7.38 1.87 -3.28
C ILE A 34 -6.21 2.78 -2.92
N GLY A 35 -5.67 3.54 -3.86
CA GLY A 35 -4.40 4.23 -3.70
C GLY A 35 -4.40 5.42 -2.74
N MET A 36 -5.57 5.97 -2.42
CA MET A 36 -5.73 6.97 -1.36
C MET A 36 -6.41 6.42 -0.10
N ALA A 37 -6.80 5.14 -0.12
CA ALA A 37 -7.48 4.46 0.97
C ALA A 37 -8.65 5.26 1.57
N LEU A 38 -9.44 5.97 0.75
CA LEU A 38 -10.52 6.84 1.24
C LEU A 38 -11.71 6.06 1.80
N ARG A 39 -12.44 6.66 2.73
CA ARG A 39 -13.78 6.17 3.08
C ARG A 39 -14.72 6.40 1.92
N ALA A 40 -15.80 5.62 1.83
CA ALA A 40 -16.79 5.75 0.77
C ALA A 40 -17.36 7.19 0.65
N SER A 41 -17.67 7.84 1.78
CA SER A 41 -18.14 9.24 1.80
C SER A 41 -17.10 10.24 1.29
N GLU A 42 -15.85 10.07 1.69
CA GLU A 42 -14.72 10.91 1.27
C GLU A 42 -14.48 10.74 -0.24
N LEU A 43 -14.51 9.49 -0.73
CA LEU A 43 -14.29 9.15 -2.14
C LEU A 43 -15.36 9.75 -3.06
N VAL A 44 -16.65 9.62 -2.70
CA VAL A 44 -17.72 10.19 -3.52
C VAL A 44 -17.85 11.70 -3.37
N GLY A 45 -17.31 12.27 -2.29
CA GLY A 45 -17.34 13.70 -1.98
C GLY A 45 -16.19 14.52 -2.58
N LEU A 46 -15.25 13.87 -3.28
CA LEU A 46 -14.17 14.58 -3.97
C LEU A 46 -14.72 15.49 -5.08
N ASN A 47 -14.25 16.73 -5.09
CA ASN A 47 -14.39 17.68 -6.17
C ASN A 47 -13.16 17.67 -7.08
N VAL A 48 -13.29 18.21 -8.28
CA VAL A 48 -12.15 18.36 -9.20
C VAL A 48 -11.03 19.19 -8.54
N GLY A 49 -11.39 20.29 -7.88
CA GLY A 49 -10.43 21.19 -7.21
C GLY A 49 -9.68 20.55 -6.03
N ASP A 50 -10.13 19.42 -5.50
CA ASP A 50 -9.41 18.70 -4.43
C ASP A 50 -8.16 18.01 -4.94
N VAL A 51 -8.22 17.51 -6.18
CA VAL A 51 -7.18 16.66 -6.76
C VAL A 51 -6.46 17.32 -7.93
N TYR A 52 -7.05 18.37 -8.51
CA TYR A 52 -6.55 19.02 -9.71
C TYR A 52 -6.44 20.52 -9.46
N ASP A 53 -5.29 21.11 -9.76
CA ASP A 53 -5.05 22.55 -9.51
C ASP A 53 -5.31 23.44 -10.72
N GLY A 54 -5.57 22.85 -11.90
CA GLY A 54 -5.77 23.59 -13.15
C GLY A 54 -4.60 24.49 -13.58
N ALA A 55 -3.49 24.50 -12.84
CA ALA A 55 -2.32 25.32 -13.09
C ALA A 55 -1.46 24.68 -14.19
N GLY A 56 -2.03 24.65 -15.39
CA GLY A 56 -1.44 24.09 -16.58
C GLY A 56 -2.33 24.37 -17.77
N GLY A 57 -2.08 25.50 -18.44
CA GLY A 57 -2.68 25.78 -19.74
C GLY A 57 -2.42 24.63 -20.72
N LEU A 58 -3.21 24.62 -21.80
CA LEU A 58 -3.13 23.70 -22.94
C LEU A 58 -1.70 23.19 -23.17
N ARG A 59 -1.51 21.85 -23.26
CA ARG A 59 -0.22 21.17 -23.49
C ARG A 59 0.56 21.81 -24.66
N ARG A 60 1.30 22.89 -24.40
CA ARG A 60 2.38 23.36 -25.27
C ARG A 60 3.64 22.71 -24.72
N HIS A 61 4.05 21.62 -25.37
CA HIS A 61 5.36 21.00 -25.22
C HIS A 61 5.87 20.88 -23.76
N GLY A 62 5.39 19.88 -23.03
CA GLY A 62 6.13 19.34 -21.88
C GLY A 62 5.76 19.87 -20.49
N THR A 63 4.77 20.75 -20.32
CA THR A 63 4.33 21.20 -18.98
C THR A 63 3.10 20.42 -18.52
N ALA A 64 3.24 19.67 -17.43
CA ALA A 64 2.27 18.70 -16.92
C ALA A 64 1.00 19.38 -16.36
N LYS A 65 -0.16 18.76 -16.62
CA LYS A 65 -1.37 18.91 -15.80
C LYS A 65 -1.00 18.58 -14.36
N GLN A 66 -1.04 19.54 -13.44
CA GLN A 66 -0.64 19.28 -12.06
C GLN A 66 -1.83 18.71 -11.27
N VAL A 67 -1.99 17.38 -11.37
CA VAL A 67 -2.70 16.65 -10.32
C VAL A 67 -1.92 16.84 -9.04
N LYS A 68 -2.60 17.22 -7.97
CA LYS A 68 -1.96 17.54 -6.71
C LYS A 68 -1.27 16.31 -6.14
N SER A 69 -0.03 16.47 -5.70
CA SER A 69 0.70 15.43 -4.96
C SER A 69 0.13 15.20 -3.55
N TYR A 70 -0.67 16.15 -3.05
CA TYR A 70 -1.32 16.10 -1.75
C TYR A 70 -2.79 16.48 -1.88
N VAL A 71 -3.67 15.69 -1.25
CA VAL A 71 -5.11 15.95 -1.21
C VAL A 71 -5.54 16.15 0.24
N THR A 72 -6.15 17.29 0.52
CA THR A 72 -6.75 17.59 1.81
C THR A 72 -8.15 17.00 1.86
N ILE A 73 -8.37 16.06 2.78
CA ILE A 73 -9.71 15.56 3.06
C ILE A 73 -10.39 16.54 4.02
N ARG A 74 -11.38 17.27 3.50
CA ARG A 74 -12.09 18.34 4.24
C ARG A 74 -12.83 17.78 5.45
N ALA A 75 -12.83 18.53 6.55
CA ALA A 75 -13.48 18.15 7.80
C ALA A 75 -14.94 17.71 7.62
N GLU A 76 -15.69 18.39 6.74
CA GLU A 76 -17.08 18.10 6.39
C GLU A 76 -17.33 16.69 5.80
N THR A 77 -16.32 16.11 5.15
CA THR A 77 -16.40 14.76 4.56
C THR A 77 -15.70 13.70 5.40
N ALA A 78 -14.83 14.12 6.32
CA ALA A 78 -14.08 13.26 7.22
C ALA A 78 -14.94 12.75 8.38
N LYS A 79 -14.84 11.46 8.68
CA LYS A 79 -15.38 10.91 9.94
C LYS A 79 -14.66 11.64 11.08
N TYR A 80 -15.41 12.28 11.98
CA TYR A 80 -14.92 13.06 13.13
C TYR A 80 -14.42 14.49 12.87
N GLY A 81 -14.64 15.06 11.67
CA GLY A 81 -14.35 16.48 11.45
C GLY A 81 -12.87 16.87 11.44
N LYS A 82 -11.96 15.89 11.32
CA LYS A 82 -10.51 16.14 11.29
C LYS A 82 -10.01 16.16 9.86
N GLU A 83 -9.46 17.30 9.46
CA GLU A 83 -8.72 17.41 8.21
C GLU A 83 -7.47 16.53 8.27
N ARG A 84 -7.14 15.93 7.13
CA ARG A 84 -5.87 15.24 6.94
C ARG A 84 -5.41 15.42 5.52
N GLU A 85 -4.10 15.50 5.37
CA GLU A 85 -3.46 15.54 4.07
C GLU A 85 -3.02 14.12 3.69
N ILE A 86 -3.32 13.71 2.46
CA ILE A 86 -2.94 12.41 1.92
C ILE A 86 -1.99 12.66 0.76
N ARG A 87 -0.77 12.12 0.85
CA ARG A 87 0.14 12.07 -0.29
C ARG A 87 -0.41 11.09 -1.32
N VAL A 88 -0.66 11.58 -2.53
CA VAL A 88 -1.23 10.79 -3.63
C VAL A 88 -0.13 10.00 -4.32
N TRP A 89 -0.32 8.70 -4.49
CA TRP A 89 0.64 7.84 -5.21
C TRP A 89 0.74 8.23 -6.68
N GLN A 90 1.91 8.06 -7.31
CA GLN A 90 2.13 8.48 -8.69
C GLN A 90 1.11 7.86 -9.66
N ILE A 91 0.83 6.55 -9.53
CA ILE A 91 -0.18 5.86 -10.34
C ILE A 91 -1.58 6.46 -10.21
N VAL A 92 -1.94 6.95 -9.02
CA VAL A 92 -3.22 7.62 -8.79
C VAL A 92 -3.21 9.00 -9.44
N GLN A 93 -2.10 9.73 -9.36
CA GLN A 93 -1.96 11.03 -10.01
C GLN A 93 -2.11 10.90 -11.53
N ASP A 94 -1.40 9.95 -12.13
CA ASP A 94 -1.45 9.67 -13.57
C ASP A 94 -2.88 9.30 -14.00
N LYS A 95 -3.57 8.47 -13.21
CA LYS A 95 -4.94 8.06 -13.49
C LYS A 95 -5.95 9.20 -13.37
N ILE A 96 -5.78 10.08 -12.38
CA ILE A 96 -6.60 11.29 -12.26
C ILE A 96 -6.35 12.20 -13.46
N ALA A 97 -5.10 12.40 -13.87
CA ALA A 97 -4.76 13.24 -15.03
C ALA A 97 -5.45 12.73 -16.31
N GLU A 98 -5.35 11.41 -16.55
CA GLU A 98 -6.04 10.72 -17.65
C GLU A 98 -7.56 10.90 -17.56
N PHE A 99 -8.13 10.83 -16.36
CA PHE A 99 -9.56 11.01 -16.17
C PHE A 99 -10.02 12.46 -16.40
N ILE A 100 -9.22 13.46 -15.99
CA ILE A 100 -9.52 14.86 -16.31
C ILE A 100 -9.43 15.10 -17.83
N ASP A 101 -8.44 14.51 -18.53
CA ASP A 101 -8.38 14.55 -20.01
C ASP A 101 -9.67 13.97 -20.62
N TRP A 102 -10.10 12.79 -20.16
CA TRP A 102 -11.34 12.16 -20.60
C TRP A 102 -12.59 13.03 -20.34
N LYS A 103 -12.70 13.68 -19.17
CA LYS A 103 -13.81 14.60 -18.85
C LYS A 103 -13.90 15.74 -19.86
N VAL A 104 -12.77 16.34 -20.22
CA VAL A 104 -12.71 17.42 -21.23
C VAL A 104 -13.17 16.93 -22.60
N GLU A 105 -12.69 15.78 -23.05
CA GLU A 105 -13.09 15.17 -24.34
C GLU A 105 -14.60 14.89 -24.40
N HIS A 106 -15.20 14.51 -23.27
CA HIS A 106 -16.62 14.16 -23.16
C HIS A 106 -17.50 15.34 -22.74
N ARG A 107 -16.95 16.57 -22.73
CA ARG A 107 -17.65 17.80 -22.36
C ARG A 107 -18.26 17.77 -20.95
N GLU A 108 -17.63 17.05 -20.03
CA GLU A 108 -17.92 17.17 -18.61
C GLU A 108 -17.18 18.38 -18.02
N SER A 109 -17.83 19.08 -17.08
CA SER A 109 -17.19 20.21 -16.38
C SER A 109 -15.97 19.72 -15.57
N ILE A 110 -14.95 20.57 -15.55
CA ILE A 110 -13.75 20.46 -14.73
C ILE A 110 -13.59 21.66 -13.79
N ASP A 111 -14.69 22.40 -13.55
CA ASP A 111 -14.73 23.48 -12.56
C ASP A 111 -14.39 22.93 -11.17
N PHE A 112 -13.77 23.75 -10.33
CA PHE A 112 -13.13 23.23 -9.12
C PHE A 112 -14.11 22.74 -8.06
N ASP A 113 -15.32 23.29 -8.06
CA ASP A 113 -16.41 22.97 -7.14
C ASP A 113 -17.31 21.82 -7.65
N VAL A 114 -17.11 21.32 -8.87
CA VAL A 114 -17.89 20.19 -9.38
C VAL A 114 -17.35 18.85 -8.91
N PRO A 115 -18.21 17.82 -8.77
CA PRO A 115 -17.79 16.48 -8.38
C PRO A 115 -16.74 15.89 -9.33
N LEU A 116 -15.69 15.29 -8.77
CA LEU A 116 -14.72 14.52 -9.56
C LEU A 116 -15.43 13.36 -10.27
N PHE A 117 -16.20 12.58 -9.50
CA PHE A 117 -17.00 11.47 -10.00
C PHE A 117 -18.48 11.83 -10.07
N VAL A 118 -18.93 12.22 -11.26
CA VAL A 118 -20.31 12.65 -11.49
C VAL A 118 -21.29 11.46 -11.55
N SER A 119 -22.47 11.68 -10.99
CA SER A 119 -23.63 10.80 -11.13
C SER A 119 -24.39 11.07 -12.42
N ARG A 120 -25.44 10.28 -12.69
CA ARG A 120 -26.33 10.49 -13.84
C ARG A 120 -27.08 11.83 -13.76
N GLU A 121 -27.27 12.36 -12.56
CA GLU A 121 -27.94 13.64 -12.28
C GLU A 121 -26.95 14.80 -12.22
N LYS A 122 -25.69 14.60 -12.64
CA LYS A 122 -24.59 15.59 -12.65
C LYS A 122 -24.11 16.07 -11.27
N GLY A 123 -24.71 15.58 -10.18
CA GLY A 123 -24.21 15.77 -8.82
C GLY A 123 -23.21 14.69 -8.39
N HIS A 124 -22.84 14.70 -7.10
CA HIS A 124 -22.00 13.67 -6.50
C HIS A 124 -22.64 12.28 -6.62
N LEU A 125 -21.80 11.24 -6.75
CA LEU A 125 -22.26 9.87 -6.53
C LEU A 125 -22.76 9.70 -5.09
N THR A 126 -23.85 8.97 -4.91
CA THR A 126 -24.26 8.56 -3.57
C THR A 126 -23.41 7.38 -3.10
N ARG A 127 -23.26 7.21 -1.78
CA ARG A 127 -22.60 6.02 -1.21
C ARG A 127 -23.27 4.72 -1.68
N GLN A 128 -24.59 4.71 -1.80
CA GLN A 128 -25.32 3.55 -2.30
C GLN A 128 -24.96 3.26 -3.76
N ALA A 129 -24.88 4.28 -4.62
CA ALA A 129 -24.49 4.11 -6.01
C ALA A 129 -23.07 3.55 -6.14
N LEU A 130 -22.13 4.04 -5.30
CA LEU A 130 -20.79 3.48 -5.20
C LEU A 130 -20.83 1.99 -4.80
N PHE A 131 -21.58 1.63 -3.75
CA PHE A 131 -21.65 0.26 -3.27
C PHE A 131 -22.25 -0.69 -4.32
N GLU A 132 -23.33 -0.29 -4.98
CA GLU A 132 -23.93 -1.10 -6.05
C GLU A 132 -22.99 -1.24 -7.25
N MET A 133 -22.26 -0.19 -7.61
CA MET A 133 -21.27 -0.22 -8.68
C MET A 133 -20.15 -1.21 -8.36
N VAL A 134 -19.53 -1.11 -7.17
CA VAL A 134 -18.44 -1.99 -6.76
C VAL A 134 -18.92 -3.44 -6.59
N LYS A 135 -20.11 -3.65 -6.03
CA LYS A 135 -20.71 -4.98 -5.87
C LYS A 135 -20.95 -5.66 -7.22
N LYS A 136 -21.36 -4.92 -8.25
CA LYS A 136 -21.51 -5.47 -9.61
C LYS A 136 -20.18 -5.93 -10.18
N ILE A 137 -19.12 -5.13 -10.04
CA ILE A 137 -17.77 -5.48 -10.51
C ILE A 137 -17.26 -6.71 -9.74
N PHE A 138 -17.39 -6.72 -8.42
CA PHE A 138 -16.95 -7.84 -7.59
C PHE A 138 -17.68 -9.12 -7.94
N ARG A 139 -19.01 -9.07 -8.14
CA ARG A 139 -19.79 -10.23 -8.57
C ARG A 139 -19.34 -10.74 -9.94
N ALA A 140 -19.06 -9.85 -10.89
CA ALA A 140 -18.57 -10.24 -12.21
C ALA A 140 -17.18 -10.89 -12.14
N ALA A 141 -16.32 -10.40 -11.24
CA ALA A 141 -14.99 -10.95 -10.97
C ALA A 141 -15.00 -12.20 -10.06
N GLY A 142 -16.16 -12.70 -9.63
CA GLY A 142 -16.26 -13.86 -8.72
C GLY A 142 -15.86 -13.59 -7.27
N ILE A 143 -15.80 -12.32 -6.86
CA ILE A 143 -15.33 -11.87 -5.55
C ILE A 143 -16.52 -11.64 -4.60
N ASN A 144 -16.45 -12.23 -3.41
CA ASN A 144 -17.44 -12.02 -2.34
C ASN A 144 -16.90 -11.09 -1.24
N GLN A 145 -16.75 -9.81 -1.57
CA GLN A 145 -16.28 -8.76 -0.65
C GLN A 145 -17.22 -7.55 -0.67
N SER A 146 -17.06 -6.65 0.30
CA SER A 146 -17.77 -5.35 0.30
C SER A 146 -16.89 -4.25 -0.28
N CYS A 147 -17.49 -3.10 -0.61
CA CYS A 147 -16.75 -1.92 -1.06
C CYS A 147 -15.64 -1.48 -0.09
N HIS A 148 -15.73 -1.86 1.19
CA HIS A 148 -14.69 -1.58 2.18
C HIS A 148 -13.36 -2.28 1.87
N ALA A 149 -13.37 -3.33 1.05
CA ALA A 149 -12.17 -4.05 0.62
C ALA A 149 -11.20 -3.14 -0.14
N LEU A 150 -11.69 -2.12 -0.87
CA LEU A 150 -10.83 -1.16 -1.58
C LEU A 150 -9.92 -0.41 -0.61
N ARG A 151 -10.50 0.13 0.46
CA ARG A 151 -9.74 0.81 1.52
C ARG A 151 -8.80 -0.15 2.24
N LYS A 152 -9.28 -1.35 2.59
CA LYS A 152 -8.43 -2.38 3.24
C LYS A 152 -7.21 -2.70 2.38
N THR A 153 -7.41 -2.86 1.07
CA THR A 153 -6.34 -3.13 0.10
C THR A 153 -5.32 -2.01 0.07
N GLY A 154 -5.76 -0.75 -0.05
CA GLY A 154 -4.86 0.41 -0.03
C GLY A 154 -4.03 0.50 1.25
N VAL A 155 -4.65 0.21 2.38
CA VAL A 155 -4.00 0.22 3.70
C VAL A 155 -3.00 -0.90 3.85
N THR A 156 -3.34 -2.10 3.40
CA THR A 156 -2.42 -3.24 3.41
C THR A 156 -1.21 -2.96 2.53
N ILE A 157 -1.41 -2.42 1.32
CA ILE A 157 -0.30 -2.03 0.43
C ILE A 157 0.59 -0.98 1.12
N PHE A 158 0.00 0.06 1.72
CA PHE A 158 0.77 1.09 2.41
C PHE A 158 1.55 0.51 3.60
N TYR A 159 0.91 -0.32 4.42
CA TYR A 159 1.52 -0.94 5.60
C TYR A 159 2.72 -1.82 5.24
N LEU A 160 2.62 -2.59 4.15
CA LEU A 160 3.74 -3.39 3.62
C LEU A 160 4.84 -2.48 3.07
N ALA A 161 4.49 -1.45 2.31
CA ALA A 161 5.46 -0.52 1.73
C ALA A 161 6.19 0.34 2.77
N SER A 162 5.56 0.58 3.92
CA SER A 162 6.16 1.29 5.05
C SER A 162 6.94 0.39 6.00
N ASP A 163 7.33 -0.82 5.56
CA ASP A 163 8.03 -1.82 6.38
C ASP A 163 7.32 -2.08 7.73
N TYR A 164 6.00 -2.30 7.66
CA TYR A 164 5.17 -2.60 8.82
C TYR A 164 5.06 -1.48 9.88
N ASP A 165 5.34 -0.22 9.51
CA ASP A 165 5.15 0.95 10.38
C ASP A 165 3.66 1.27 10.65
N ILE A 166 3.20 0.89 11.85
CA ILE A 166 1.83 1.10 12.31
C ILE A 166 1.49 2.58 12.56
N ILE A 167 2.47 3.42 12.89
CA ILE A 167 2.29 4.85 13.17
C ILE A 167 2.12 5.59 11.85
N ALA A 168 3.01 5.35 10.86
CA ALA A 168 2.85 5.89 9.52
C ALA A 168 1.49 5.49 8.91
N THR A 169 1.10 4.22 9.11
CA THR A 169 -0.19 3.73 8.61
C THR A 169 -1.38 4.37 9.32
N GLN A 170 -1.29 4.61 10.64
CA GLN A 170 -2.32 5.33 11.41
C GLN A 170 -2.50 6.77 10.93
N LEU A 171 -1.40 7.48 10.64
CA LEU A 171 -1.42 8.82 10.08
C LEU A 171 -2.05 8.83 8.68
N PHE A 172 -1.65 7.90 7.81
CA PHE A 172 -2.24 7.72 6.48
C PHE A 172 -3.76 7.49 6.53
N LEU A 173 -4.21 6.66 7.47
CA LEU A 173 -5.63 6.36 7.68
C LEU A 173 -6.43 7.50 8.33
N GLY A 174 -5.75 8.40 9.04
CA GLY A 174 -6.37 9.39 9.94
C GLY A 174 -7.14 8.74 11.08
N HIS A 175 -6.63 7.66 11.66
CA HIS A 175 -7.23 7.01 12.83
C HIS A 175 -6.86 7.75 14.12
N ALA A 176 -7.71 7.64 15.16
CA ALA A 176 -7.49 8.34 16.43
C ALA A 176 -6.35 7.74 17.26
N SER A 177 -6.09 6.43 17.11
CA SER A 177 -5.02 5.73 17.81
C SER A 177 -4.36 4.65 16.95
N PRO A 178 -3.11 4.28 17.23
CA PRO A 178 -2.46 3.11 16.64
C PRO A 178 -3.21 1.81 16.93
N GLU A 179 -3.82 1.66 18.10
CA GLU A 179 -4.62 0.48 18.46
C GLU A 179 -5.81 0.28 17.52
N THR A 180 -6.50 1.38 17.18
CA THR A 180 -7.58 1.36 16.18
C THR A 180 -7.06 0.87 14.84
N THR A 181 -5.84 1.25 14.47
CA THR A 181 -5.20 0.84 13.23
C THR A 181 -4.77 -0.63 13.27
N ARG A 182 -4.24 -1.10 14.40
CA ARG A 182 -3.88 -2.51 14.63
C ARG A 182 -5.09 -3.42 14.48
N GLU A 183 -6.19 -3.11 15.18
CA GLU A 183 -7.46 -3.83 15.06
C GLU A 183 -8.02 -3.76 13.64
N TYR A 184 -7.89 -2.60 12.99
CA TYR A 184 -8.33 -2.41 11.62
C TYR A 184 -7.54 -3.30 10.64
N ILE A 185 -6.23 -3.41 10.75
CA ILE A 185 -5.42 -4.24 9.85
C ILE A 185 -5.56 -5.73 10.23
N GLY A 186 -5.99 -6.04 11.46
CA GLY A 186 -6.14 -7.40 11.94
C GLY A 186 -4.87 -7.97 12.55
N ILE A 187 -3.96 -7.12 13.02
CA ILE A 187 -2.72 -7.55 13.67
C ILE A 187 -3.05 -8.01 15.09
N PRO A 188 -2.74 -9.26 15.49
CA PRO A 188 -2.99 -9.74 16.85
C PRO A 188 -2.20 -8.91 17.87
N SER A 189 -2.70 -8.79 19.11
CA SER A 189 -1.94 -8.17 20.18
C SER A 189 -0.69 -9.03 20.43
N GLN A 190 0.49 -8.47 20.21
CA GLN A 190 1.73 -9.21 20.40
C GLN A 190 1.92 -9.60 21.88
N ASN A 191 2.55 -10.74 22.13
CA ASN A 191 2.76 -11.26 23.48
C ASN A 191 3.99 -10.60 24.12
N VAL A 192 3.76 -9.61 24.99
CA VAL A 192 4.81 -8.89 25.74
C VAL A 192 5.77 -9.85 26.46
N LYS A 193 5.29 -11.01 26.94
CA LYS A 193 6.13 -12.01 27.62
C LYS A 193 7.17 -12.63 26.68
N GLN A 194 6.80 -12.84 25.42
CA GLN A 194 7.70 -13.42 24.42
C GLN A 194 8.80 -12.42 24.05
N TYR A 195 8.49 -11.15 23.87
CA TYR A 195 9.52 -10.12 23.62
C TYR A 195 10.43 -9.91 24.81
N ALA A 196 9.91 -9.96 26.04
CA ALA A 196 10.75 -9.90 27.22
C ALA A 196 11.77 -11.05 27.22
N ALA A 197 11.33 -12.28 26.90
CA ALA A 197 12.22 -13.43 26.81
C ALA A 197 13.30 -13.27 25.72
N THR A 198 12.92 -12.89 24.50
CA THR A 198 13.89 -12.62 23.41
C THR A 198 14.85 -11.51 23.78
N SER A 199 14.36 -10.43 24.41
CA SER A 199 15.20 -9.30 24.83
C SER A 199 16.20 -9.69 25.92
N SER A 200 15.79 -10.55 26.86
CA SER A 200 16.69 -11.09 27.89
C SER A 200 17.78 -11.96 27.28
N GLU A 201 17.45 -12.81 26.32
CA GLU A 201 18.43 -13.64 25.60
C GLU A 201 19.43 -12.77 24.82
N TRP A 202 18.95 -11.75 24.12
CA TRP A 202 19.82 -10.81 23.42
C TRP A 202 20.77 -10.09 24.38
N LEU A 203 20.26 -9.58 25.51
CA LEU A 203 21.08 -8.90 26.51
C LEU A 203 22.11 -9.85 27.14
N ALA A 204 21.74 -11.10 27.43
CA ALA A 204 22.65 -12.10 27.95
C ALA A 204 23.80 -12.38 26.97
N ASN A 205 23.50 -12.53 25.68
CA ASN A 205 24.51 -12.70 24.64
C ASN A 205 25.43 -11.46 24.50
N ALA A 206 24.87 -10.26 24.61
CA ALA A 206 25.64 -9.00 24.66
C ALA A 206 26.69 -9.03 25.78
N ILE A 207 26.25 -9.39 26.99
CA ILE A 207 27.08 -9.39 28.18
C ILE A 207 28.15 -10.47 28.08
N GLN A 208 27.78 -11.67 27.60
CA GLN A 208 28.66 -12.82 27.60
C GLN A 208 29.70 -12.79 26.48
N TYR A 209 29.32 -12.33 25.30
CA TYR A 209 30.17 -12.40 24.10
C TYR A 209 30.62 -11.03 23.58
N GLY A 210 30.12 -9.93 24.16
CA GLY A 210 30.36 -8.58 23.64
C GLY A 210 29.70 -8.33 22.29
N GLU A 211 28.81 -9.22 21.85
CA GLU A 211 28.13 -9.17 20.57
C GLU A 211 26.69 -8.69 20.76
N PHE A 212 26.40 -7.50 20.25
CA PHE A 212 25.03 -7.03 20.06
C PHE A 212 24.87 -6.56 18.62
N ASP A 213 25.00 -7.51 17.69
CA ASP A 213 24.90 -7.25 16.25
C ASP A 213 23.56 -6.61 15.89
N ALA A 214 22.50 -6.83 16.66
CA ALA A 214 21.20 -6.18 16.48
C ALA A 214 21.27 -4.64 16.63
N ILE A 215 21.94 -4.07 17.65
CA ILE A 215 22.07 -2.59 17.78
C ILE A 215 23.04 -2.05 16.75
N ARG A 216 24.14 -2.77 16.48
CA ARG A 216 25.17 -2.30 15.53
C ARG A 216 24.61 -2.24 14.10
N ASN A 217 23.84 -3.24 13.70
CA ASN A 217 23.18 -3.28 12.39
C ASN A 217 21.97 -2.34 12.31
N MET A 218 21.21 -2.18 13.40
CA MET A 218 20.08 -1.24 13.46
C MET A 218 20.55 0.22 13.44
N SER A 219 21.64 0.56 14.15
CA SER A 219 22.30 1.86 14.08
C SER A 219 22.84 2.16 12.68
N ASN A 220 23.44 1.18 12.00
CA ASN A 220 23.88 1.33 10.61
C ASN A 220 22.71 1.45 9.61
N SER A 221 21.56 0.83 9.88
CA SER A 221 20.35 0.98 9.06
C SER A 221 19.67 2.34 9.26
N MET A 222 19.70 2.88 10.48
CA MET A 222 19.18 4.19 10.84
C MET A 222 20.13 5.35 10.47
N ALA A 223 21.43 5.07 10.32
CA ALA A 223 22.46 6.04 9.94
C ALA A 223 22.57 6.30 8.42
N LYS A 224 21.65 5.79 7.59
CA LYS A 224 21.52 6.31 6.22
C LYS A 224 20.87 7.70 6.32
N PRO A 225 21.60 8.80 6.04
CA PRO A 225 20.96 10.10 5.98
C PRO A 225 19.91 10.05 4.86
N MET A 226 18.72 10.55 5.18
CA MET A 226 17.71 10.95 4.22
C MET A 226 18.43 11.81 3.17
N ARG A 227 18.72 11.23 1.99
CA ARG A 227 19.42 11.97 0.94
C ARG A 227 18.57 13.18 0.60
N SER A 228 19.14 14.35 0.85
CA SER A 228 18.64 15.63 0.37
C SER A 228 18.35 15.55 -1.13
N HIS A 229 17.25 16.17 -1.52
CA HIS A 229 16.87 16.41 -2.91
C HIS A 229 18.05 16.88 -3.75
N ASP A 230 18.53 16.02 -4.64
CA ASP A 230 19.11 16.41 -5.91
C ASP A 230 18.71 15.36 -6.94
N SER A 231 17.91 15.78 -7.91
CA SER A 231 17.37 14.94 -8.99
C SER A 231 18.48 14.54 -9.96
N PRO A 232 18.79 13.25 -10.16
CA PRO A 232 19.60 12.83 -11.30
C PRO A 232 18.70 12.73 -12.53
N LYS A 233 19.16 13.34 -13.63
CA LYS A 233 18.56 13.23 -14.97
C LYS A 233 18.42 11.75 -15.37
N ALA A 234 17.28 11.41 -15.96
CA ALA A 234 16.93 10.06 -16.39
C ALA A 234 17.82 9.58 -17.54
N GLU A 235 18.42 8.41 -17.37
CA GLU A 235 18.81 7.51 -18.46
C GLU A 235 17.99 6.21 -18.38
N PRO A 236 17.72 5.53 -19.52
CA PRO A 236 16.70 4.50 -19.58
C PRO A 236 17.25 3.16 -19.08
N VAL A 237 16.71 2.65 -17.98
CA VAL A 237 17.02 1.29 -17.53
C VAL A 237 16.10 0.30 -18.24
N ARG A 238 16.63 -0.36 -19.27
CA ARG A 238 16.21 -1.72 -19.64
C ARG A 238 16.93 -2.68 -18.70
N SER A 239 16.20 -3.47 -17.90
CA SER A 239 16.73 -4.74 -17.39
C SER A 239 15.62 -5.59 -16.78
N THR A 240 15.58 -6.83 -17.27
CA THR A 240 14.90 -8.02 -16.74
C THR A 240 15.02 -8.17 -15.22
N ALA A 241 13.90 -8.25 -14.50
CA ALA A 241 13.90 -8.59 -13.08
C ALA A 241 13.56 -10.08 -12.91
N THR A 242 14.58 -10.86 -12.60
CA THR A 242 14.55 -12.23 -12.09
C THR A 242 13.81 -12.33 -10.75
N LEU A 243 12.97 -13.35 -10.61
CA LEU A 243 12.46 -13.88 -9.34
C LEU A 243 13.62 -14.18 -8.39
N ASN A 244 13.69 -13.52 -7.23
CA ASN A 244 14.46 -13.85 -6.02
C ASN A 244 14.30 -12.69 -5.02
N GLN A 245 14.14 -12.83 -3.70
CA GLN A 245 14.28 -13.93 -2.74
C GLN A 245 13.44 -13.52 -1.51
N PHE A 246 12.55 -14.39 -1.02
CA PHE A 246 11.99 -14.19 0.33
C PHE A 246 13.10 -14.46 1.35
N SER A 247 13.27 -13.59 2.33
CA SER A 247 14.17 -13.88 3.45
C SER A 247 13.63 -15.06 4.22
N THR A 248 14.52 -15.94 4.71
CA THR A 248 14.15 -17.07 5.55
C THR A 248 13.38 -16.64 6.80
N ALA A 249 13.60 -15.40 7.28
CA ALA A 249 12.83 -14.80 8.36
C ALA A 249 11.37 -14.50 7.95
N ASP A 250 11.14 -14.06 6.72
CA ASP A 250 9.81 -13.74 6.19
C ASP A 250 8.96 -15.00 6.03
N MET A 251 9.59 -16.09 5.56
CA MET A 251 8.93 -17.40 5.50
C MET A 251 8.56 -17.93 6.89
N ILE A 252 9.42 -17.74 7.90
CA ILE A 252 9.15 -18.20 9.27
C ILE A 252 7.98 -17.42 9.87
N LEU A 253 7.94 -16.09 9.71
CA LEU A 253 6.85 -15.25 10.16
C LEU A 253 5.52 -15.62 9.48
N GLU A 254 5.56 -15.91 8.18
CA GLU A 254 4.35 -16.28 7.43
C GLU A 254 3.84 -17.69 7.77
N LEU A 255 4.73 -18.64 8.06
CA LEU A 255 4.34 -20.00 8.47
C LEU A 255 3.87 -20.05 9.93
N GLN A 256 4.46 -19.26 10.82
CA GLN A 256 4.00 -19.09 12.21
C GLN A 256 2.61 -18.44 12.28
N ALA A 257 2.31 -17.50 11.38
CA ALA A 257 1.00 -16.86 11.29
C ALA A 257 -0.13 -17.82 10.85
N ARG A 258 0.21 -19.00 10.31
CA ARG A 258 -0.75 -19.99 9.79
C ARG A 258 -0.91 -21.24 10.68
N GLU A 259 -0.28 -21.28 11.86
CA GLU A 259 -0.32 -22.41 12.81
C GLU A 259 0.01 -23.79 12.18
N ILE A 260 0.87 -23.82 11.16
CA ILE A 260 1.28 -25.06 10.49
C ILE A 260 2.41 -25.72 11.30
N ASP A 261 2.28 -27.03 11.61
CA ASP A 261 3.30 -27.81 12.33
C ASP A 261 4.64 -27.79 11.57
N MET A 262 5.65 -27.19 12.21
CA MET A 262 6.95 -26.86 11.62
C MET A 262 8.00 -27.96 11.80
N THR A 263 7.65 -29.08 12.43
CA THR A 263 8.63 -30.09 12.86
C THR A 263 9.42 -30.65 11.66
N SER A 264 8.74 -30.93 10.55
CA SER A 264 9.34 -31.46 9.32
C SER A 264 10.21 -30.43 8.57
N ALA A 265 9.81 -29.16 8.57
CA ALA A 265 10.58 -28.08 7.95
C ALA A 265 11.86 -27.78 8.73
N ILE A 266 11.80 -27.79 10.07
CA ILE A 266 12.97 -27.62 10.94
C ILE A 266 13.95 -28.79 10.77
N GLU A 267 13.46 -30.03 10.67
CA GLU A 267 14.31 -31.21 10.42
C GLU A 267 15.01 -31.17 9.06
N GLN A 268 14.32 -30.76 7.99
CA GLN A 268 14.94 -30.54 6.67
C GLN A 268 16.01 -29.45 6.72
N MET A 269 15.75 -28.33 7.41
CA MET A 269 16.70 -27.23 7.56
C MET A 269 17.94 -27.62 8.37
N GLN A 270 17.79 -28.45 9.41
CA GLN A 270 18.91 -28.98 10.17
C GLN A 270 19.74 -29.99 9.35
N ALA A 271 19.11 -30.79 8.49
CA ALA A 271 19.78 -31.70 7.58
C ALA A 271 20.61 -30.95 6.51
N GLU A 272 20.11 -29.82 6.01
CA GLU A 272 20.84 -28.97 5.05
C GLU A 272 22.03 -28.23 5.69
N ARG A 273 21.87 -27.72 6.92
CA ARG A 273 22.99 -27.15 7.71
C ARG A 273 24.07 -28.18 8.05
N ARG A 274 23.72 -29.45 8.23
CA ARG A 274 24.70 -30.54 8.41
C ARG A 274 25.45 -30.86 7.11
N LYS A 275 24.79 -30.73 5.95
CA LYS A 275 25.44 -30.90 4.64
C LYS A 275 26.37 -29.73 4.28
N SER A 276 26.04 -28.49 4.67
CA SER A 276 26.90 -27.31 4.37
C SER A 276 28.14 -27.19 5.27
N LYS A 277 28.16 -27.87 6.42
CA LYS A 277 29.34 -27.95 7.30
C LYS A 277 30.41 -28.97 6.87
N VAL A 278 30.17 -29.73 5.80
CA VAL A 278 31.17 -30.68 5.26
C VAL A 278 31.64 -30.19 3.89
N ILE A 279 32.61 -29.28 3.89
CA ILE A 279 33.51 -29.09 2.74
C ILE A 279 34.93 -29.41 3.25
N PRO A 280 35.64 -30.40 2.68
CA PRO A 280 36.97 -30.78 3.13
C PRO A 280 37.97 -29.66 2.81
N PHE A 281 38.81 -29.32 3.78
CA PHE A 281 39.90 -28.38 3.62
C PHE A 281 41.01 -29.02 2.74
N THR A 282 40.99 -28.80 1.43
CA THR A 282 42.13 -29.14 0.56
C THR A 282 43.09 -27.95 0.47
N LYS A 283 44.22 -28.04 1.18
CA LYS A 283 45.40 -27.20 0.94
C LYS A 283 45.98 -27.58 -0.44
N SER A 284 46.06 -26.63 -1.37
CA SER A 284 46.97 -26.73 -2.52
C SER A 284 48.02 -25.65 -2.44
N GLN A 285 49.26 -26.10 -2.44
CA GLN A 285 50.50 -25.35 -2.34
C GLN A 285 50.85 -24.64 -3.66
N ALA A 286 51.63 -23.56 -3.51
CA ALA A 286 52.72 -23.07 -4.36
C ALA A 286 52.81 -23.54 -5.84
N ARG A 287 52.76 -22.58 -6.76
CA ARG A 287 53.92 -22.11 -7.54
C ARG A 287 53.61 -20.77 -8.20
#